data_AF-A0A0S7XQ10-F1
#
_entry.id   AF-A0A0S7XQ10-F1
#
_cell.length_a   1.000
_cell.length_b   1.000
_cell.length_c   1.000
_cell.angle_alpha   90.00
_cell.angle_beta   90.00
_cell.angle_gamma   90.00
#
_symmetry.space_group_name_H-M   'P 1'
#
loop_
_entity.id
_entity.type
_entity.pdbx_description
1 polymer ?
#
loop_
_entity_poly.entity_id
_entity_poly.type
_entity_poly.pdbx_seq_one_letter_code
_entity_poly.pdbx_strand_id
1 'polypeptide(L)' 'DSRRTGYIGYHGSQAFMLWVLFFIIFFMARFFIDLVWNMEFIPGLEIIEQVLVLLMGTYAIFCGFRSFRGKSFRIPR' A
#
# COMPACT_ATOMS: atom_id res chain seq x y z
N ASP A 1 31.27 3.67 3.39
CA ASP A 1 30.22 2.68 3.07
C ASP A 1 29.07 2.56 4.07
N SER A 2 29.30 2.59 5.39
CA SER A 2 28.23 2.40 6.40
C SER A 2 26.99 3.30 6.26
N ARG A 3 27.16 4.55 5.80
CA ARG A 3 26.05 5.49 5.56
C ARG A 3 25.11 5.04 4.42
N ARG A 4 25.64 4.39 3.38
CA ARG A 4 24.86 3.93 2.22
C ARG A 4 24.08 2.66 2.57
N THR A 5 24.68 1.75 3.35
CA THR A 5 24.03 0.54 3.87
C THR A 5 22.88 0.87 4.83
N GLY A 6 23.07 1.85 5.72
CA GLY A 6 22.00 2.34 6.61
C GLY A 6 20.86 3.02 5.85
N TYR A 7 21.17 3.77 4.79
CA TYR A 7 20.17 4.41 3.92
C TYR A 7 19.32 3.38 3.16
N ILE A 8 19.95 2.36 2.56
CA ILE A 8 19.25 1.27 1.86
C ILE A 8 18.38 0.46 2.83
N GLY A 9 18.90 0.12 4.02
CA GLY A 9 18.13 -0.62 5.03
C GLY A 9 16.92 0.17 5.56
N TYR A 10 17.06 1.47 5.78
CA TYR A 10 15.97 2.34 6.21
C TYR A 10 14.85 2.41 5.17
N HIS A 11 15.19 2.68 3.90
CA HIS A 11 14.19 2.75 2.82
C HIS A 11 13.58 1.37 2.49
N GLY A 12 14.36 0.30 2.61
CA GLY A 12 13.86 -1.07 2.48
C GLY A 12 12.82 -1.42 3.55
N SER A 13 13.08 -1.07 4.81
CA SER A 13 12.12 -1.24 5.90
C SER A 13 10.83 -0.44 5.68
N GLN A 14 10.94 0.80 5.18
CA GLN A 14 9.78 1.62 4.84
C GLN A 14 8.95 1.04 3.69
N ALA A 15 9.61 0.58 2.62
CA ALA A 15 8.93 -0.06 1.50
C ALA A 15 8.23 -1.37 1.95
N PHE A 16 8.89 -2.16 2.79
CA PHE A 16 8.30 -3.36 3.36
C PHE A 16 7.08 -3.06 4.23
N MET A 17 7.17 -2.05 5.11
CA MET A 17 6.05 -1.64 5.95
C MET A 17 4.86 -1.13 5.12
N LEU A 18 5.13 -0.36 4.06
CA LEU A 18 4.09 0.09 3.13
C LEU A 18 3.42 -1.09 2.40
N TRP A 19 4.22 -2.06 1.96
CA TRP A 19 3.72 -3.27 1.31
C TRP A 19 2.84 -4.09 2.26
N VAL A 20 3.25 -4.27 3.52
CA VAL A 20 2.44 -4.96 4.53
C VAL A 20 1.12 -4.22 4.76
N LEU A 21 1.13 -2.89 4.81
CA LEU A 21 -0.09 -2.09 4.97
C LEU A 21 -1.04 -2.28 3.79
N PHE A 22 -0.53 -2.26 2.56
CA PHE A 22 -1.34 -2.52 1.36
C PHE A 22 -1.90 -3.94 1.34
N PHE A 23 -1.10 -4.92 1.74
CA PHE A 23 -1.56 -6.29 1.87
C PHE A 23 -2.74 -6.40 2.84
N ILE A 24 -2.63 -5.79 4.02
CA ILE A 24 -3.72 -5.79 5.03
C ILE A 24 -4.97 -5.11 4.45
N ILE A 25 -4.84 -3.92 3.86
CA ILE A 25 -5.97 -3.18 3.29
C ILE A 25 -6.66 -3.99 2.18
N PHE A 26 -5.88 -4.60 1.29
CA PHE A 26 -6.40 -5.41 0.20
C PHE A 26 -7.17 -6.64 0.71
N PHE A 27 -6.58 -7.39 1.64
CA PHE A 27 -7.24 -8.57 2.20
C PHE A 27 -8.49 -8.21 3.01
N MET A 28 -8.46 -7.12 3.78
CA MET A 28 -9.63 -6.63 4.50
C MET A 28 -10.75 -6.25 3.53
N ALA A 29 -10.44 -5.50 2.47
CA ALA A 29 -11.42 -5.13 1.45
C ALA A 29 -12.02 -6.37 0.76
N ARG A 30 -11.18 -7.35 0.40
CA ARG A 30 -11.62 -8.62 -0.20
C ARG A 30 -12.56 -9.39 0.73
N PHE A 31 -12.18 -9.52 1.99
CA PHE A 31 -13.00 -10.17 3.01
C PHE A 31 -14.36 -9.49 3.18
N PHE A 32 -14.39 -8.15 3.21
CA PHE A 32 -15.65 -7.40 3.27
C PHE A 32 -16.51 -7.59 2.03
N ILE A 33 -15.92 -7.58 0.84
CA ILE A 33 -16.63 -7.84 -0.42
C ILE A 33 -17.28 -9.23 -0.40
N ASP A 34 -16.51 -10.25 -0.01
CA ASP A 34 -17.00 -11.62 0.08
C ASP A 34 -18.11 -11.75 1.15
N LEU A 35 -17.98 -11.04 2.28
CA LEU A 35 -19.01 -11.01 3.32
C LEU A 35 -20.30 -10.37 2.83
N VAL A 36 -20.21 -9.23 2.13
CA VAL A 36 -21.35 -8.52 1.56
C VAL A 36 -22.05 -9.38 0.51
N TRP A 37 -21.28 -10.02 -0.38
CA TRP A 37 -21.83 -10.94 -1.38
C TRP A 37 -22.59 -12.12 -0.80
N ASN A 38 -22.18 -12.62 0.38
CA ASN A 38 -22.92 -13.67 1.08
C ASN A 38 -24.26 -13.20 1.68
N MET A 39 -24.41 -11.89 1.92
CA MET A 39 -25.65 -11.32 2.46
C MET A 39 -26.59 -10.90 1.33
N GLU A 40 -26.12 -10.04 0.43
CA GLU A 40 -26.88 -9.53 -0.70
C GLU A 40 -25.95 -9.28 -1.91
N PHE A 41 -26.38 -9.69 -3.10
CA PHE A 41 -25.62 -9.43 -4.31
C PHE A 41 -25.71 -7.95 -4.70
N ILE A 42 -24.60 -7.22 -4.52
CA ILE A 42 -24.47 -5.82 -4.95
C ILE A 42 -23.64 -5.76 -6.24
N PRO A 43 -24.24 -5.46 -7.40
CA PRO A 43 -23.50 -5.28 -8.64
C PRO A 43 -22.59 -4.04 -8.53
N GLY A 44 -21.32 -4.19 -8.94
CA GLY A 44 -20.35 -3.10 -8.93
C GLY A 44 -19.46 -3.00 -7.69
N LEU A 45 -19.62 -3.90 -6.70
CA LEU A 45 -18.73 -3.96 -5.52
C LEU A 45 -17.26 -4.20 -5.91
N GLU A 46 -17.02 -4.89 -7.02
CA GLU A 46 -15.69 -5.14 -7.60
C GLU A 46 -14.96 -3.85 -8.05
N ILE A 47 -15.71 -2.77 -8.35
CA ILE A 47 -15.11 -1.47 -8.73
C ILE A 47 -14.36 -0.87 -7.54
N ILE A 48 -14.82 -1.12 -6.31
CA ILE A 48 -14.18 -0.63 -5.08
C ILE A 48 -12.77 -1.22 -4.96
N GLU A 49 -12.61 -2.50 -5.29
CA GLU A 49 -11.30 -3.17 -5.28
C GLU A 49 -10.35 -2.54 -6.30
N GLN A 50 -10.83 -2.30 -7.53
CA GLN A 50 -10.02 -1.66 -8.57
C GLN A 50 -9.58 -0.24 -8.19
N VAL A 51 -10.48 0.55 -7.60
CA VAL A 51 -10.17 1.91 -7.11
C VAL A 51 -9.17 1.86 -5.97
N LEU A 52 -9.31 0.93 -5.03
CA LEU A 52 -8.34 0.75 -3.93
C LEU A 52 -6.96 0.39 -4.46
N VAL A 53 -6.86 -0.55 -5.40
CA VAL A 53 -5.58 -0.93 -6.03
C VAL A 53 -4.96 0.26 -6.76
N LEU A 54 -5.75 1.05 -7.48
CA LEU A 54 -5.27 2.26 -8.14
C LEU A 54 -4.73 3.28 -7.14
N LEU A 55 -5.46 3.55 -6.05
CA LEU A 55 -5.03 4.50 -5.01
C LEU A 55 -3.74 4.03 -4.31
N MET A 56 -3.66 2.75 -3.93
CA MET A 56 -2.47 2.16 -3.32
C MET A 56 -1.26 2.23 -4.27
N GLY A 57 -1.45 1.86 -5.54
CA GLY A 57 -0.40 1.94 -6.56
C GLY A 57 0.11 3.37 -6.77
N THR A 58 -0.82 4.33 -6.87
CA THR A 58 -0.46 5.76 -7.04
C THR A 58 0.30 6.29 -5.82
N TYR A 59 -0.11 5.89 -4.61
CA TYR A 59 0.59 6.25 -3.38
C TYR A 59 1.99 5.62 -3.29
N ALA A 60 2.15 4.36 -3.73
CA ALA A 60 3.45 3.70 -3.82
C ALA A 60 4.41 4.44 -4.76
N ILE A 61 3.93 4.81 -5.95
CA ILE A 61 4.69 5.58 -6.94
C ILE A 61 5.10 6.94 -6.36
N PHE A 62 4.18 7.64 -5.70
CA PHE A 62 4.48 8.91 -5.04
C PHE A 62 5.58 8.77 -3.97
N CYS A 63 5.50 7.73 -3.13
CA CYS A 63 6.52 7.45 -2.12
C CYS A 63 7.88 7.10 -2.75
N GLY A 64 7.88 6.27 -3.79
CA GLY A 64 9.09 5.89 -4.54
C GLY A 64 9.76 7.08 -5.22
N PHE A 65 8.98 7.94 -5.88
CA PHE A 65 9.47 9.16 -6.52
C PHE A 65 10.10 10.14 -5.53
N ARG A 66 9.53 10.26 -4.33
CA ARG A 66 10.09 11.10 -3.27
C ARG A 66 11.37 10.52 -2.67
N SER A 67 11.43 9.19 -2.51
CA SER A 67 12.65 8.49 -2.10
C SER A 67 13.78 8.69 -3.13
N PHE A 68 13.45 8.65 -4.43
CA PHE A 68 14.39 8.95 -5.51
C PHE A 68 14.94 10.38 -5.45
N ARG A 69 14.10 11.35 -5.04
CA ARG A 69 14.50 12.75 -4.81
C ARG A 69 15.27 12.97 -3.49
N GLY A 70 15.60 11.91 -2.74
CA GLY A 70 16.34 12.01 -1.47
C GLY A 70 15.57 12.69 -0.33
N LYS A 71 14.25 12.89 -0.49
CA LYS A 71 13.42 13.49 0.57
C LYS A 71 13.01 12.38 1.53
N SER A 72 13.71 12.29 2.67
CA SER A 72 13.30 11.39 3.75
C SER A 72 11.92 11.79 4.29
N PHE A 73 11.03 10.81 4.40
CA PHE A 73 9.71 10.95 4.99
C PHE A 73 9.53 9.83 6.01
N ARG A 74 8.86 10.09 7.13
CA ARG A 74 8.40 9.01 8.01
C ARG A 74 6.99 8.65 7.56
N ILE A 75 6.82 7.42 7.06
CA ILE A 75 5.50 6.82 6.98
C ILE A 75 4.93 6.86 8.42
N PRO A 76 3.74 7.44 8.64
CA PRO A 76 3.14 7.48 9.97
C PRO A 76 3.05 6.04 10.51
N ARG A 77 3.53 5.86 11.74
CA ARG A 77 3.46 4.57 12.46
C ARG A 77 2.07 4.34 12.98
#